data_AF-A0A6J1YZX4-F1
#
_entry.id   AF-A0A6J1YZX4-F1
#
_cell.length_a   1.000
_cell.length_b   1.000
_cell.length_c   1.000
_cell.angle_alpha   90.00
_cell.angle_beta   90.00
_cell.angle_gamma   90.00
#
_symmetry.space_group_name_H-M   'P 1'
#
loop_
_entity.id
_entity.type
_entity.pdbx_description
1 polymer ?
#
loop_
_entity_poly.entity_id
_entity_poly.type
_entity_poly.pdbx_seq_one_letter_code
_entity_poly.pdbx_strand_id
1 'polypeptide(L)'
;MADNLPSEFDVIVIGTGLPESITAAACSRSGQRVLHVDSRSYYGGNWASFSFSGLLSWLKEYQENSDIVNENPAWQEHILENEEAIALSRKDKTIQHVEVFCYASQDLHEDVEETGALQKNHASVTSVNPTEGEHSAYLPSEDESSSTVSCQMPTEQTPNSDLESSLEINDVEATGEEEKRCDDKTCVKSASEEETSENVLTTEDTTLQPRKNRITYSQIIKEGRRFNIDLVSKLLYSRGLLIDLLIKSNVSRYAEFKNITRILAFREGRVEQVPCSRADVFNSKQLTMVEKRMLMKFLTFCMEYEKHPDEYKAYEEITFSEYLKTQKLTPNLQYFLLHSIAMTSETASNTIDGLKATKNFLHCLGRYGNTPFLFPLYGQGELPQCFCRMCAVFGGIYCLRHSVQCLVVDKESRKQISRSVLITDRSVLKADSDQQISILTVPAVETGTFAVRVIELCSSTMTCMKGTYLVHLTCTSSKTAREDLEPVVQKLFTPYTETEIENEEDEKPRLLWALYFNMRDSSDVSRNSYNDLPSNIYVCSGPDCALGNDNAVKQAETLFQQICPNEDFCPPPPNPEDIVIDGDSLQSEASESSFIPEVNSETPKESRSLGNPELSSQ
;
A
#
# COMPACT_ATOMS: atom_id res chain seq x y z
N MET A 1 1.20 14.67 -26.52
CA MET A 1 -0.16 14.17 -26.16
C MET A 1 -0.99 15.23 -25.46
N ALA A 2 -0.41 16.16 -24.68
CA ALA A 2 -1.17 17.29 -24.11
C ALA A 2 -1.75 18.25 -25.17
N ASP A 3 -1.18 18.26 -26.38
CA ASP A 3 -1.50 19.26 -27.40
C ASP A 3 -2.84 19.03 -28.14
N ASN A 4 -3.60 17.97 -27.83
CA ASN A 4 -4.94 17.71 -28.38
C ASN A 4 -5.85 17.01 -27.35
N LEU A 5 -6.00 17.58 -26.14
CA LEU A 5 -6.99 17.09 -25.19
C LEU A 5 -8.41 17.38 -25.74
N PRO A 6 -9.34 16.40 -25.76
CA PRO A 6 -10.73 16.67 -26.13
C PRO A 6 -11.34 17.80 -25.29
N SER A 7 -12.23 18.60 -25.88
CA SER A 7 -12.89 19.71 -25.19
C SER A 7 -14.11 19.28 -24.37
N GLU A 8 -14.63 18.07 -24.58
CA GLU A 8 -15.87 17.59 -23.97
C GLU A 8 -15.69 16.21 -23.34
N PHE A 9 -16.14 16.08 -22.09
CA PHE A 9 -16.17 14.86 -21.32
C PHE A 9 -17.49 14.77 -20.55
N ASP A 10 -17.91 13.55 -20.23
CA ASP A 10 -19.13 13.34 -19.45
C ASP A 10 -18.85 13.50 -17.96
N VAL A 11 -17.64 13.09 -17.52
CA VAL A 11 -17.17 13.22 -16.13
C VAL A 11 -15.74 13.73 -16.11
N ILE A 12 -15.47 14.76 -15.30
CA ILE A 12 -14.11 15.23 -14.99
C ILE A 12 -13.83 14.93 -13.52
N VAL A 13 -12.74 14.21 -13.26
CA VAL A 13 -12.27 13.86 -11.91
C VAL A 13 -10.96 14.58 -11.66
N ILE A 14 -10.88 15.29 -10.52
CA ILE A 14 -9.71 16.08 -10.13
C ILE A 14 -9.12 15.47 -8.85
N GLY A 15 -7.87 15.03 -8.95
CA GLY A 15 -7.16 14.31 -7.90
C GLY A 15 -7.30 12.80 -8.09
N THR A 16 -6.19 12.09 -7.89
CA THR A 16 -6.09 10.63 -8.11
C THR A 16 -6.06 9.84 -6.81
N GLY A 17 -6.74 10.33 -5.77
CA GLY A 17 -6.91 9.60 -4.50
C GLY A 17 -7.76 8.34 -4.67
N LEU A 18 -7.87 7.54 -3.60
CA LEU A 18 -8.58 6.27 -3.66
C LEU A 18 -10.08 6.43 -4.01
N PRO A 19 -10.87 7.31 -3.33
CA PRO A 19 -12.28 7.53 -3.69
C PRO A 19 -12.46 8.03 -5.13
N GLU A 20 -11.61 8.96 -5.57
CA GLU A 20 -11.61 9.55 -6.91
C GLU A 20 -11.34 8.48 -7.97
N SER A 21 -10.33 7.64 -7.72
CA SER A 21 -9.95 6.55 -8.63
C SER A 21 -11.03 5.49 -8.76
N ILE A 22 -11.68 5.10 -7.65
CA ILE A 22 -12.80 4.16 -7.69
C ILE A 22 -13.98 4.76 -8.46
N THR A 23 -14.31 6.03 -8.21
CA THR A 23 -15.41 6.72 -8.91
C THR A 23 -15.13 6.84 -10.40
N ALA A 24 -13.91 7.24 -10.78
CA ALA A 24 -13.47 7.33 -12.18
C ALA A 24 -13.57 5.97 -12.88
N ALA A 25 -13.11 4.90 -12.22
CA ALA A 25 -13.19 3.54 -12.74
C ALA A 25 -14.64 3.08 -12.94
N ALA A 26 -15.52 3.37 -11.98
CA ALA A 26 -16.95 3.03 -12.06
C ALA A 26 -17.63 3.76 -13.23
N CYS A 27 -17.44 5.08 -13.34
CA CYS A 27 -18.01 5.89 -14.42
C CYS A 27 -17.51 5.43 -15.79
N SER A 28 -16.20 5.23 -15.95
CA SER A 28 -15.63 4.77 -17.22
C SER A 28 -16.11 3.36 -17.57
N ARG A 29 -16.20 2.45 -16.60
CA ARG A 29 -16.75 1.10 -16.80
C ARG A 29 -18.22 1.09 -17.21
N SER A 30 -18.98 2.10 -16.79
CA SER A 30 -20.37 2.33 -17.18
C SER A 30 -20.52 2.99 -18.57
N GLY A 31 -19.40 3.27 -19.27
CA GLY A 31 -19.39 3.84 -20.61
C GLY A 31 -19.26 5.36 -20.66
N GLN A 32 -19.06 6.05 -19.53
CA GLN A 32 -18.85 7.50 -19.51
C GLN A 32 -17.46 7.87 -20.04
N ARG A 33 -17.36 8.98 -20.77
CA ARG A 33 -16.06 9.57 -21.15
C ARG A 33 -15.49 10.31 -19.96
N VAL A 34 -14.47 9.73 -19.33
CA VAL A 34 -13.84 10.27 -18.13
C VAL A 34 -12.54 10.99 -18.47
N LEU A 35 -12.39 12.21 -17.98
CA LEU A 35 -11.09 12.88 -17.87
C LEU A 35 -10.67 12.85 -16.41
N HIS A 36 -9.50 12.28 -16.11
CA HIS A 36 -8.98 12.18 -14.76
C HIS A 36 -7.63 12.90 -14.67
N VAL A 37 -7.60 14.01 -13.94
CA VAL A 37 -6.43 14.90 -13.85
C VAL A 37 -5.88 14.97 -12.43
N ASP A 38 -4.57 15.17 -12.33
CA ASP A 38 -3.90 15.47 -11.06
C ASP A 38 -2.84 16.55 -11.26
N SER A 39 -2.74 17.49 -10.31
CA SER A 39 -1.71 18.52 -10.34
C SER A 39 -0.33 17.96 -10.00
N ARG A 40 -0.27 16.84 -9.28
CA ARG A 40 0.96 16.16 -8.90
C ARG A 40 1.59 15.41 -10.07
N SER A 41 2.86 15.07 -9.91
CA SER A 41 3.62 14.27 -10.89
C SER A 41 3.50 12.76 -10.70
N TYR A 42 2.70 12.33 -9.72
CA TYR A 42 2.48 10.96 -9.28
C TYR A 42 0.99 10.75 -8.96
N TYR A 43 0.56 9.49 -8.85
CA TYR A 43 -0.81 9.11 -8.49
C TYR A 43 -1.03 9.07 -6.97
N GLY A 44 -2.29 9.14 -6.55
CA GLY A 44 -2.71 8.82 -5.18
C GLY A 44 -3.01 10.04 -4.32
N GLY A 45 -2.52 11.24 -4.65
CA GLY A 45 -2.63 12.40 -3.75
C GLY A 45 -2.12 12.06 -2.34
N ASN A 46 -2.95 12.29 -1.32
CA ASN A 46 -2.61 11.91 0.07
C ASN A 46 -2.61 10.40 0.34
N TRP A 47 -3.02 9.56 -0.63
CA TRP A 47 -2.94 8.09 -0.57
C TRP A 47 -1.65 7.54 -1.19
N ALA A 48 -0.77 8.39 -1.73
CA ALA A 48 0.44 7.98 -2.43
C ALA A 48 1.44 7.26 -1.52
N SER A 49 2.29 6.46 -2.16
CA SER A 49 3.51 5.89 -1.59
C SER A 49 4.74 6.47 -2.31
N PHE A 50 5.87 6.55 -1.61
CA PHE A 50 7.09 7.13 -2.16
C PHE A 50 8.32 6.26 -1.92
N SER A 51 9.23 6.21 -2.90
CA SER A 51 10.64 5.90 -2.66
C SER A 51 11.24 6.87 -1.63
N PHE A 52 12.34 6.50 -0.98
CA PHE A 52 12.94 7.35 0.04
C PHE A 52 13.32 8.75 -0.50
N SER A 53 13.94 8.82 -1.68
CA SER A 53 14.27 10.09 -2.36
C SER A 53 13.02 10.89 -2.73
N GLY A 54 11.99 10.21 -3.27
CA GLY A 54 10.68 10.81 -3.55
C GLY A 54 10.00 11.39 -2.31
N LEU A 55 10.11 10.73 -1.16
CA LEU A 55 9.57 11.24 0.11
C LEU A 55 10.32 12.50 0.55
N LEU A 56 11.65 12.53 0.41
CA LEU A 56 12.45 13.74 0.69
C LEU A 56 12.05 14.91 -0.22
N SER A 57 11.78 14.66 -1.50
CA SER A 57 11.24 15.68 -2.40
C SER A 57 9.85 16.17 -1.95
N TRP A 58 8.96 15.25 -1.57
CA TRP A 58 7.64 15.59 -1.03
C TRP A 58 7.74 16.44 0.24
N LEU A 59 8.69 16.15 1.14
CA LEU A 59 8.91 16.93 2.36
C LEU A 59 9.31 18.39 2.08
N LYS A 60 10.21 18.60 1.11
CA LYS A 60 10.65 19.96 0.71
C LYS A 60 9.47 20.84 0.27
N GLU A 61 8.52 20.27 -0.47
CA GLU A 61 7.32 20.98 -0.93
C GLU A 61 6.44 21.53 0.20
N TYR A 62 6.53 20.98 1.42
CA TYR A 62 5.77 21.45 2.59
C TYR A 62 6.62 22.22 3.60
N GLN A 63 7.95 22.13 3.54
CA GLN A 63 8.88 22.87 4.42
C GLN A 63 9.30 24.22 3.83
N GLU A 64 9.61 24.30 2.54
CA GLU A 64 10.22 25.48 1.89
C GLU A 64 9.20 26.44 1.28
N ASN A 65 7.91 26.09 1.36
CA ASN A 65 6.90 26.69 0.51
C ASN A 65 6.43 28.05 1.09
N SER A 66 7.21 29.09 0.84
CA SER A 66 6.87 30.50 0.99
C SER A 66 6.92 31.22 -0.36
N ASP A 67 6.35 30.65 -1.41
CA ASP A 67 6.36 31.30 -2.72
C ASP A 67 5.16 32.23 -2.91
N ILE A 68 5.48 33.51 -3.06
CA ILE A 68 4.63 34.53 -3.66
C ILE A 68 4.58 34.19 -5.16
N VAL A 69 3.48 33.57 -5.61
CA VAL A 69 3.31 33.29 -7.04
C VAL A 69 2.90 34.59 -7.75
N ASN A 70 3.74 35.01 -8.69
CA ASN A 70 3.49 36.13 -9.60
C ASN A 70 2.32 35.78 -10.55
N GLU A 71 1.33 36.67 -10.64
CA GLU A 71 0.07 36.40 -11.32
C GLU A 71 0.20 36.59 -12.84
N ASN A 72 -0.33 35.63 -13.62
CA ASN A 72 -0.90 35.94 -14.91
C ASN A 72 -2.19 35.10 -15.11
N PRO A 73 -3.37 35.68 -14.86
CA PRO A 73 -4.61 34.93 -14.86
C PRO A 73 -5.24 34.87 -16.26
N ALA A 74 -4.55 34.21 -17.20
CA ALA A 74 -4.99 34.05 -18.60
C ALA A 74 -6.40 33.40 -18.73
N TRP A 75 -6.87 32.68 -17.72
CA TRP A 75 -8.21 32.07 -17.69
C TRP A 75 -9.36 33.06 -17.54
N GLN A 76 -9.11 34.26 -17.00
CA GLN A 76 -10.16 35.25 -16.79
C GLN A 76 -10.70 35.81 -18.10
N GLU A 77 -9.88 35.80 -19.15
CA GLU A 77 -10.26 36.20 -20.51
C GLU A 77 -11.21 35.19 -21.18
N HIS A 78 -11.30 33.97 -20.65
CA HIS A 78 -12.17 32.91 -21.17
C HIS A 78 -13.56 32.86 -20.51
N ILE A 79 -13.80 33.68 -19.47
CA ILE A 79 -15.10 33.74 -18.78
C ILE A 79 -16.08 34.54 -19.63
N LEU A 80 -17.24 33.95 -19.94
CA LEU A 80 -18.31 34.64 -20.68
C LEU A 80 -19.13 35.56 -19.75
N GLU A 81 -19.86 36.52 -20.33
CA GLU A 81 -20.62 37.53 -19.56
C GLU A 81 -21.66 36.95 -18.58
N ASN A 82 -22.10 35.72 -18.80
CA ASN A 82 -23.09 35.01 -18.00
C ASN A 82 -22.49 33.92 -17.10
N GLU A 83 -21.17 33.90 -16.91
CA GLU A 83 -20.44 32.90 -16.13
C GLU A 83 -19.75 33.51 -14.92
N GLU A 84 -19.67 32.73 -13.84
CA GLU A 84 -18.93 33.07 -12.64
C GLU A 84 -17.89 31.98 -12.36
N ALA A 85 -16.69 32.37 -11.90
CA ALA A 85 -15.60 31.44 -11.63
C ALA A 85 -15.35 31.26 -10.13
N ILE A 86 -15.09 30.02 -9.72
CA ILE A 86 -14.79 29.66 -8.33
C ILE A 86 -13.32 29.26 -8.21
N ALA A 87 -12.38 30.13 -7.83
CA ALA A 87 -10.94 29.82 -7.83
C ALA A 87 -10.52 28.62 -6.93
N LEU A 88 -9.58 27.77 -7.40
CA LEU A 88 -8.98 26.67 -6.64
C LEU A 88 -7.85 27.18 -5.75
N SER A 89 -7.67 26.53 -4.60
CA SER A 89 -6.41 26.64 -3.89
C SER A 89 -5.29 26.10 -4.77
N ARG A 90 -4.40 26.97 -5.23
CA ARG A 90 -3.18 26.57 -5.97
C ARG A 90 -2.17 25.84 -5.09
N LYS A 91 -2.40 25.84 -3.77
CA LYS A 91 -1.51 25.23 -2.77
C LYS A 91 -2.26 24.20 -1.95
N ASP A 92 -1.68 23.02 -1.89
CA ASP A 92 -2.08 21.97 -0.97
C ASP A 92 -1.73 22.36 0.47
N LYS A 93 -2.73 22.38 1.36
CA LYS A 93 -2.58 22.68 2.79
C LYS A 93 -3.09 21.53 3.66
N THR A 94 -3.09 20.32 3.11
CA THR A 94 -3.60 19.13 3.80
C THR A 94 -2.56 18.50 4.73
N ILE A 95 -1.29 18.85 4.59
CA ILE A 95 -0.18 18.38 5.43
C ILE A 95 0.35 19.53 6.27
N GLN A 96 0.57 19.28 7.57
CA GLN A 96 1.03 20.26 8.55
C GLN A 96 2.01 19.62 9.55
N HIS A 97 2.75 20.46 10.27
CA HIS A 97 3.64 20.07 11.37
C HIS A 97 4.62 18.94 11.00
N VAL A 98 5.29 19.09 9.85
CA VAL A 98 6.26 18.12 9.37
C VAL A 98 7.55 18.21 10.18
N GLU A 99 7.92 17.12 10.84
CA GLU A 99 9.17 16.99 11.61
C GLU A 99 9.92 15.73 11.20
N VAL A 100 11.23 15.83 10.96
CA VAL A 100 12.07 14.72 10.47
C VAL A 100 13.28 14.57 11.39
N PHE A 101 13.59 13.34 11.77
CA PHE A 101 14.74 12.99 12.60
C PHE A 101 15.54 11.87 11.95
N CYS A 102 16.84 12.08 11.78
CA CYS A 102 17.79 11.06 11.35
C CYS A 102 18.69 10.69 12.52
N TYR A 103 18.60 9.45 12.98
CA TYR A 103 19.43 8.92 14.07
C TYR A 103 20.55 8.02 13.57
N ALA A 104 20.39 7.43 12.38
CA ALA A 104 21.44 6.65 11.74
C ALA A 104 22.70 7.51 11.51
N SER A 105 23.88 6.89 11.68
CA SER A 105 25.17 7.56 11.49
C SER A 105 25.27 8.16 10.09
N GLN A 106 25.70 9.41 10.02
CA GLN A 106 25.96 10.14 8.78
C GLN A 106 27.44 10.03 8.48
N ASP A 107 27.80 9.24 7.47
CA ASP A 107 29.19 9.13 7.03
C ASP A 107 29.58 10.44 6.31
N LEU A 108 30.51 11.21 6.87
CA LEU A 108 30.90 12.57 6.43
C LEU A 108 31.54 12.67 5.02
N HIS A 109 31.62 11.57 4.24
CA HIS A 109 32.54 11.49 3.11
C HIS A 109 32.05 10.85 1.81
N GLU A 110 30.76 10.65 1.58
CA GLU A 110 30.28 10.15 0.28
C GLU A 110 29.14 11.00 -0.29
N ASP A 111 29.34 11.57 -1.48
CA ASP A 111 28.26 12.00 -2.37
C ASP A 111 27.53 10.72 -2.84
N VAL A 112 26.59 10.23 -2.02
CA VAL A 112 25.87 9.00 -2.32
C VAL A 112 24.68 9.29 -3.23
N GLU A 113 24.83 8.94 -4.51
CA GLU A 113 23.71 8.87 -5.44
C GLU A 113 22.93 7.54 -5.26
N GLU A 114 21.60 7.62 -5.34
CA GLU A 114 20.71 6.47 -5.28
C GLU A 114 20.97 5.52 -6.46
N THR A 115 21.13 4.22 -6.19
CA THR A 115 21.36 3.24 -7.28
C THR A 115 20.19 3.24 -8.28
N GLY A 116 20.48 3.57 -9.54
CA GLY A 116 19.49 3.60 -10.62
C GLY A 116 18.71 4.92 -10.76
N ALA A 117 19.17 6.03 -10.18
CA ALA A 117 18.56 7.34 -10.39
C ALA A 117 18.68 7.80 -11.85
N LEU A 118 17.56 8.21 -12.46
CA LEU A 118 17.58 9.04 -13.67
C LEU A 118 18.11 10.42 -13.26
N GLN A 119 19.22 10.86 -13.87
CA GLN A 119 19.84 12.16 -13.62
C GLN A 119 18.80 13.29 -13.66
N LYS A 120 18.62 13.97 -12.52
CA LYS A 120 17.97 15.28 -12.45
C LYS A 120 18.87 16.21 -11.65
N ASN A 121 19.01 17.43 -12.19
CA ASN A 121 19.99 18.45 -11.84
C ASN A 121 20.10 18.76 -10.34
N HIS A 122 21.35 18.91 -9.89
CA HIS A 122 21.76 19.13 -8.51
C HIS A 122 21.20 20.41 -7.88
N ALA A 123 20.76 20.30 -6.63
CA ALA A 123 20.96 21.31 -5.59
C ALA A 123 20.98 20.63 -4.21
N SER A 124 22.15 20.65 -3.57
CA SER A 124 22.48 20.07 -2.27
C SER A 124 21.69 20.70 -1.11
N VAL A 125 21.27 19.89 -0.15
CA VAL A 125 20.61 20.30 1.10
C VAL A 125 21.68 20.63 2.14
N THR A 126 21.70 21.87 2.65
CA THR A 126 22.57 22.26 3.78
C THR A 126 21.73 22.42 5.04
N SER A 127 22.16 21.77 6.12
CA SER A 127 21.61 21.88 7.48
C SER A 127 21.88 23.26 8.09
N VAL A 128 20.88 23.90 8.71
CA VAL A 128 21.01 25.18 9.42
C VAL A 128 21.00 24.96 10.94
N ASN A 129 22.00 25.50 11.64
CA ASN A 129 21.95 25.86 13.06
C ASN A 129 22.07 27.40 13.20
N PRO A 130 21.50 28.02 14.25
CA PRO A 130 21.33 29.47 14.31
C PRO A 130 22.53 30.17 14.95
N THR A 131 23.00 31.28 14.36
CA THR A 131 23.66 32.36 15.10
C THR A 131 23.69 33.66 14.29
N GLU A 132 23.54 34.78 15.00
CA GLU A 132 23.35 36.17 14.55
C GLU A 132 24.54 36.78 13.78
N GLY A 133 24.28 37.78 12.91
CA GLY A 133 25.27 38.83 12.61
C GLY A 133 25.38 39.32 11.16
N GLU A 134 24.69 40.44 10.89
CA GLU A 134 25.08 41.60 10.06
C GLU A 134 25.31 41.54 8.52
N HIS A 135 24.84 42.63 7.91
CA HIS A 135 24.80 43.03 6.50
C HIS A 135 26.13 43.01 5.71
N SER A 136 26.06 42.72 4.41
CA SER A 136 26.51 43.64 3.35
C SER A 136 26.10 43.15 1.95
N ALA A 137 25.62 44.09 1.13
CA ALA A 137 25.25 43.93 -0.28
C ALA A 137 26.45 43.71 -1.20
N TYR A 138 26.26 43.08 -2.37
CA TYR A 138 26.77 43.49 -3.69
C TYR A 138 26.31 42.52 -4.80
N LEU A 139 25.60 43.05 -5.82
CA LEU A 139 25.41 42.47 -7.16
C LEU A 139 26.67 42.76 -8.01
N PRO A 140 27.08 41.90 -8.97
CA PRO A 140 26.61 41.99 -10.38
C PRO A 140 26.62 40.59 -11.09
N SER A 141 26.29 40.32 -12.35
CA SER A 141 25.74 40.97 -13.55
C SER A 141 25.47 39.81 -14.52
N GLU A 142 24.57 40.05 -15.47
CA GLU A 142 24.16 39.19 -16.58
C GLU A 142 25.34 38.70 -17.45
N ASP A 143 25.21 37.48 -18.00
CA ASP A 143 25.68 37.17 -19.35
C ASP A 143 24.89 35.99 -19.93
N GLU A 144 24.16 36.28 -21.02
CA GLU A 144 23.56 35.31 -21.91
C GLU A 144 24.65 34.62 -22.74
N SER A 145 24.56 33.29 -22.91
CA SER A 145 24.93 32.68 -24.19
C SER A 145 24.26 31.32 -24.40
N SER A 146 23.48 31.28 -25.47
CA SER A 146 22.76 30.15 -26.03
C SER A 146 23.73 29.14 -26.65
N SER A 147 23.56 27.84 -26.37
CA SER A 147 24.07 26.79 -27.25
C SER A 147 23.00 25.72 -27.47
N THR A 148 22.56 25.67 -28.72
CA THR A 148 21.66 24.72 -29.35
C THR A 148 22.38 23.38 -29.50
N VAL A 149 21.82 22.31 -28.93
CA VAL A 149 22.17 20.94 -29.32
C VAL A 149 20.88 20.15 -29.56
N SER A 150 20.61 19.90 -30.83
CA SER A 150 19.60 18.95 -31.31
C SER A 150 20.11 17.53 -31.10
N CYS A 151 19.34 16.67 -30.42
CA CYS A 151 19.59 15.23 -30.43
C CYS A 151 18.57 14.56 -31.36
N GLN A 152 19.07 14.14 -32.52
CA GLN A 152 18.40 13.24 -33.45
C GLN A 152 18.33 11.82 -32.86
N MET A 153 17.20 11.17 -33.11
CA MET A 153 16.94 9.74 -32.89
C MET A 153 17.88 8.86 -33.74
N PRO A 154 18.24 7.66 -33.25
CA PRO A 154 18.54 6.54 -34.13
C PRO A 154 17.42 5.50 -34.11
N THR A 155 17.03 5.13 -35.31
CA THR A 155 16.10 4.09 -35.74
C THR A 155 16.62 2.67 -35.46
N GLU A 156 15.66 1.74 -35.41
CA GLU A 156 15.76 0.29 -35.30
C GLU A 156 16.85 -0.39 -36.13
N GLN A 157 17.46 -1.45 -35.57
CA GLN A 157 17.80 -2.69 -36.30
C GLN A 157 17.69 -3.91 -35.37
N THR A 158 16.97 -4.93 -35.85
CA THR A 158 16.90 -6.32 -35.37
C THR A 158 18.27 -7.01 -35.43
N PRO A 159 18.50 -8.09 -34.66
CA PRO A 159 18.58 -9.38 -35.35
C PRO A 159 17.98 -10.58 -34.57
N ASN A 160 17.48 -11.52 -35.37
CA ASN A 160 17.11 -12.88 -35.01
C ASN A 160 18.27 -13.67 -34.36
N SER A 161 17.94 -14.56 -33.42
CA SER A 161 18.47 -15.92 -33.39
C SER A 161 17.57 -16.82 -32.54
N ASP A 162 17.09 -17.88 -33.20
CA ASP A 162 16.45 -19.05 -32.62
C ASP A 162 17.32 -19.71 -31.54
N LEU A 163 16.70 -20.24 -30.48
CA LEU A 163 17.09 -21.53 -29.92
C LEU A 163 15.93 -22.10 -29.09
N GLU A 164 15.32 -23.16 -29.63
CA GLU A 164 14.50 -24.11 -28.90
C GLU A 164 15.36 -24.86 -27.86
N SER A 165 14.85 -25.03 -26.64
CA SER A 165 15.10 -26.25 -25.88
C SER A 165 13.92 -26.56 -24.96
N SER A 166 13.20 -27.60 -25.37
CA SER A 166 12.26 -28.43 -24.63
C SER A 166 12.71 -28.74 -23.19
N LEU A 167 11.80 -28.59 -22.22
CA LEU A 167 11.86 -29.34 -20.97
C LEU A 167 10.58 -30.16 -20.84
N GLU A 168 10.78 -31.47 -20.98
CA GLU A 168 9.79 -32.51 -20.80
C GLU A 168 9.36 -32.61 -19.34
N ILE A 169 8.05 -32.76 -19.18
CA ILE A 169 7.36 -33.21 -17.97
C ILE A 169 7.54 -34.72 -17.89
N ASN A 170 7.94 -35.25 -16.73
CA ASN A 170 7.71 -36.65 -16.39
C ASN A 170 7.18 -36.74 -14.96
N ASP A 171 5.91 -37.13 -14.87
CA ASP A 171 5.27 -37.71 -13.69
C ASP A 171 5.82 -39.11 -13.44
N VAL A 172 6.10 -39.47 -12.18
CA VAL A 172 5.90 -40.84 -11.66
C VAL A 172 5.50 -40.79 -10.18
N GLU A 173 4.38 -41.43 -9.88
CA GLU A 173 3.80 -41.70 -8.56
C GLU A 173 4.59 -42.71 -7.69
N ALA A 174 4.45 -42.53 -6.38
CA ALA A 174 4.25 -43.51 -5.30
C ALA A 174 5.24 -44.68 -5.09
N THR A 175 5.77 -44.79 -3.86
CA THR A 175 5.45 -45.82 -2.83
C THR A 175 6.57 -45.98 -1.81
N GLY A 176 6.22 -46.32 -0.56
CA GLY A 176 7.08 -47.13 0.31
C GLY A 176 7.59 -46.47 1.60
N GLU A 177 6.91 -46.78 2.70
CA GLU A 177 7.39 -46.67 4.08
C GLU A 177 8.66 -47.51 4.30
N GLU A 178 9.57 -47.08 5.17
CA GLU A 178 10.13 -47.95 6.24
C GLU A 178 10.93 -47.13 7.27
N GLU A 179 10.54 -47.29 8.53
CA GLU A 179 11.27 -46.90 9.73
C GLU A 179 12.60 -47.66 9.85
N LYS A 180 13.66 -47.03 10.36
CA LYS A 180 14.48 -47.68 11.41
C LYS A 180 15.35 -46.73 12.24
N ARG A 181 15.06 -46.90 13.53
CA ARG A 181 15.64 -46.47 14.79
C ARG A 181 17.17 -46.58 14.92
N CYS A 182 17.66 -45.73 15.83
CA CYS A 182 18.98 -45.57 16.45
C CYS A 182 19.79 -46.85 16.74
N ASP A 183 21.12 -46.70 16.82
CA ASP A 183 21.84 -47.07 18.04
C ASP A 183 23.20 -46.38 18.21
N ASP A 184 23.46 -46.10 19.48
CA ASP A 184 24.56 -45.43 20.17
C ASP A 184 25.86 -46.27 20.13
N LYS A 185 27.02 -45.58 20.17
CA LYS A 185 28.21 -46.07 20.88
C LYS A 185 29.24 -44.97 21.14
N THR A 186 29.25 -44.59 22.41
CA THR A 186 30.27 -43.83 23.14
C THR A 186 31.59 -44.62 23.27
N CYS A 187 32.76 -43.97 23.19
CA CYS A 187 33.95 -44.41 23.95
C CYS A 187 34.94 -43.25 24.23
N VAL A 188 35.62 -43.38 25.36
CA VAL A 188 36.25 -42.35 26.20
C VAL A 188 37.79 -42.33 26.05
N LYS A 189 38.34 -41.16 26.38
CA LYS A 189 39.75 -40.69 26.48
C LYS A 189 40.79 -41.62 27.12
N SER A 190 42.07 -41.37 26.78
CA SER A 190 43.22 -41.46 27.71
C SER A 190 44.38 -40.52 27.30
N ALA A 191 44.89 -39.73 28.25
CA ALA A 191 46.18 -39.01 28.28
C ALA A 191 47.34 -40.03 28.51
N SER A 192 48.65 -39.77 28.40
CA SER A 192 49.60 -38.64 28.57
C SER A 192 50.90 -38.96 27.79
N GLU A 193 51.81 -38.04 27.43
CA GLU A 193 52.96 -37.52 28.22
C GLU A 193 53.72 -36.42 27.44
N GLU A 194 54.40 -35.53 28.17
CA GLU A 194 55.12 -34.31 27.76
C GLU A 194 56.58 -34.57 27.31
N GLU A 195 57.15 -33.70 26.45
CA GLU A 195 58.44 -33.00 26.66
C GLU A 195 58.75 -31.93 25.58
N THR A 196 58.77 -30.67 26.04
CA THR A 196 59.67 -29.51 25.77
C THR A 196 60.38 -29.27 24.42
N SER A 197 60.13 -28.10 23.80
CA SER A 197 61.16 -27.08 23.44
C SER A 197 60.54 -25.77 22.94
N GLU A 198 61.24 -24.66 23.13
CA GLU A 198 60.75 -23.27 23.30
C GLU A 198 60.46 -22.44 22.02
N ASN A 199 59.43 -21.59 22.14
CA ASN A 199 59.24 -20.19 21.69
C ASN A 199 59.57 -19.72 20.25
N VAL A 200 58.53 -19.36 19.48
CA VAL A 200 58.42 -18.06 18.77
C VAL A 200 56.94 -17.61 18.70
N LEU A 201 56.71 -16.31 18.96
CA LEU A 201 55.47 -15.52 19.07
C LEU A 201 54.17 -16.03 18.41
N THR A 202 53.12 -16.09 19.24
CA THR A 202 51.71 -16.13 18.88
C THR A 202 51.23 -14.80 18.29
N THR A 203 50.71 -14.82 17.07
CA THR A 203 49.68 -13.88 16.62
C THR A 203 48.36 -14.62 16.71
N GLU A 204 47.55 -14.27 17.70
CA GLU A 204 46.18 -14.76 17.83
C GLU A 204 45.35 -14.17 16.69
N ASP A 205 45.05 -15.00 15.70
CA ASP A 205 44.06 -14.72 14.68
C ASP A 205 42.68 -14.92 15.31
N THR A 206 42.20 -13.88 16.00
CA THR A 206 40.83 -13.84 16.51
C THR A 206 39.91 -13.77 15.31
N THR A 207 39.36 -14.92 14.91
CA THR A 207 38.26 -15.04 13.95
C THR A 207 37.09 -14.17 14.43
N LEU A 208 37.03 -12.95 13.90
CA LEU A 208 35.91 -12.03 14.06
C LEU A 208 34.68 -12.67 13.44
N GLN A 209 33.69 -13.00 14.29
CA GLN A 209 32.30 -13.17 13.89
C GLN A 209 31.90 -12.00 12.97
N PRO A 210 31.12 -12.22 11.90
CA PRO A 210 30.73 -11.13 11.01
C PRO A 210 29.88 -10.14 11.81
N ARG A 211 30.39 -8.92 12.02
CA ARG A 211 29.65 -7.82 12.63
C ARG A 211 28.31 -7.70 11.88
N LYS A 212 27.17 -7.81 12.59
CA LYS A 212 25.85 -7.47 12.01
C LYS A 212 25.99 -6.11 11.31
N ASN A 213 25.79 -6.08 10.00
CA ASN A 213 26.03 -4.89 9.18
C ASN A 213 25.20 -3.72 9.73
N ARG A 214 25.90 -2.72 10.25
CA ARG A 214 25.36 -1.49 10.82
C ARG A 214 24.72 -0.68 9.69
N ILE A 215 23.44 -0.33 9.84
CA ILE A 215 22.71 0.43 8.82
C ILE A 215 22.99 1.93 8.99
N THR A 216 23.61 2.55 8.00
CA THR A 216 23.91 3.99 7.98
C THR A 216 22.90 4.76 7.12
N TYR A 217 22.82 6.08 7.30
CA TYR A 217 21.92 6.91 6.49
C TYR A 217 22.27 6.83 4.99
N SER A 218 23.57 6.79 4.68
CA SER A 218 24.11 6.58 3.32
C SER A 218 23.56 5.31 2.67
N GLN A 219 23.45 4.21 3.42
CA GLN A 219 22.87 2.96 2.91
C GLN A 219 21.36 3.09 2.65
N ILE A 220 20.62 3.80 3.51
CA ILE A 220 19.19 4.07 3.31
C ILE A 220 18.98 4.89 2.02
N ILE A 221 19.82 5.90 1.78
CA ILE A 221 19.78 6.71 0.55
C ILE A 221 20.08 5.84 -0.68
N LYS A 222 21.15 5.03 -0.63
CA LYS A 222 21.58 4.17 -1.74
C LYS A 222 20.47 3.19 -2.16
N GLU A 223 19.80 2.58 -1.19
CA GLU A 223 18.71 1.62 -1.36
C GLU A 223 17.32 2.28 -1.40
N GLY A 224 17.24 3.60 -1.62
CA GLY A 224 16.02 4.38 -1.52
C GLY A 224 14.84 3.87 -2.37
N ARG A 225 15.10 3.22 -3.52
CA ARG A 225 14.12 2.59 -4.41
C ARG A 225 13.52 1.30 -3.88
N ARG A 226 14.07 0.73 -2.80
CA ARG A 226 13.48 -0.41 -2.08
C ARG A 226 12.41 0.02 -1.10
N PHE A 227 12.31 1.33 -0.84
CA PHE A 227 11.25 1.88 -0.03
C PHE A 227 10.03 2.21 -0.87
N ASN A 228 8.85 1.92 -0.33
CA ASN A 228 7.57 2.43 -0.80
C ASN A 228 6.80 2.87 0.46
N ILE A 229 6.99 4.13 0.83
CA ILE A 229 6.55 4.69 2.10
C ILE A 229 5.17 5.29 1.92
N ASP A 230 4.17 4.63 2.49
CA ASP A 230 2.79 5.09 2.43
C ASP A 230 2.54 6.31 3.33
N LEU A 231 1.90 7.33 2.77
CA LEU A 231 1.34 8.42 3.59
C LEU A 231 0.19 7.90 4.48
N VAL A 232 -0.60 6.96 3.97
CA VAL A 232 -1.75 6.34 4.65
C VAL A 232 -1.39 4.99 5.25
N SER A 233 -1.68 4.78 6.53
CA SER A 233 -1.46 3.49 7.21
C SER A 233 -2.79 2.81 7.53
N LYS A 234 -3.15 1.89 6.64
CA LYS A 234 -4.38 1.08 6.65
C LYS A 234 -4.07 -0.38 6.32
N LEU A 235 -5.02 -1.25 6.65
CA LEU A 235 -5.00 -2.67 6.30
C LEU A 235 -6.24 -3.02 5.50
N LEU A 236 -6.14 -4.06 4.69
CA LEU A 236 -7.28 -4.61 3.98
C LEU A 236 -7.88 -5.75 4.80
N TYR A 237 -9.14 -5.61 5.23
CA TYR A 237 -9.85 -6.76 5.80
C TYR A 237 -10.02 -7.84 4.74
N SER A 238 -9.89 -9.11 5.13
CA SER A 238 -10.09 -10.24 4.22
C SER A 238 -11.53 -10.32 3.72
N ARG A 239 -12.51 -9.78 4.46
CA ARG A 239 -13.89 -9.57 4.03
C ARG A 239 -14.27 -8.12 4.32
N GLY A 240 -14.80 -7.41 3.32
CA GLY A 240 -15.08 -5.99 3.45
C GLY A 240 -15.24 -5.34 2.08
N LEU A 241 -15.69 -4.09 2.08
CA LEU A 241 -16.14 -3.42 0.86
C LEU A 241 -15.03 -3.34 -0.21
N LEU A 242 -13.81 -3.01 0.19
CA LEU A 242 -12.72 -2.86 -0.77
C LEU A 242 -12.26 -4.20 -1.35
N ILE A 243 -12.06 -5.25 -0.54
CA ILE A 243 -11.63 -6.56 -1.06
C ILE A 243 -12.71 -7.16 -1.97
N ASP A 244 -13.98 -7.00 -1.60
CA ASP A 244 -15.10 -7.50 -2.40
C ASP A 244 -15.20 -6.71 -3.72
N LEU A 245 -14.96 -5.39 -3.70
CA LEU A 245 -14.88 -4.56 -4.90
C LEU A 245 -13.70 -4.94 -5.81
N LEU A 246 -12.50 -5.17 -5.24
CA LEU A 246 -11.31 -5.59 -5.99
C LEU A 246 -11.52 -6.93 -6.71
N ILE A 247 -12.22 -7.86 -6.06
CA ILE A 247 -12.59 -9.16 -6.64
C ILE A 247 -13.67 -8.97 -7.71
N LYS A 248 -14.79 -8.30 -7.38
CA LYS A 248 -15.93 -8.07 -8.29
C LYS A 248 -15.50 -7.40 -9.60
N SER A 249 -14.66 -6.39 -9.51
CA SER A 249 -14.20 -5.58 -10.65
C SER A 249 -13.01 -6.18 -11.40
N ASN A 250 -12.45 -7.30 -10.95
CA ASN A 250 -11.20 -7.89 -11.46
C ASN A 250 -9.97 -6.95 -11.37
N VAL A 251 -10.04 -5.88 -10.57
CA VAL A 251 -8.91 -4.98 -10.27
C VAL A 251 -7.86 -5.68 -9.40
N SER A 252 -8.26 -6.70 -8.65
CA SER A 252 -7.36 -7.59 -7.89
C SER A 252 -6.21 -8.19 -8.71
N ARG A 253 -6.33 -8.28 -10.04
CA ARG A 253 -5.25 -8.76 -10.93
C ARG A 253 -4.05 -7.81 -11.02
N TYR A 254 -4.20 -6.56 -10.60
CA TYR A 254 -3.16 -5.54 -10.69
C TYR A 254 -2.29 -5.44 -9.42
N ALA A 255 -2.64 -6.16 -8.36
CA ALA A 255 -1.91 -6.12 -7.10
C ALA A 255 -1.80 -7.51 -6.46
N GLU A 256 -0.71 -7.73 -5.75
CA GLU A 256 -0.52 -8.89 -4.91
C GLU A 256 -0.61 -8.50 -3.43
N PHE A 257 -0.92 -9.46 -2.57
CA PHE A 257 -1.16 -9.20 -1.15
C PHE A 257 -0.38 -10.16 -0.28
N LYS A 258 0.07 -9.66 0.88
CA LYS A 258 0.69 -10.45 1.93
C LYS A 258 -0.20 -10.47 3.17
N ASN A 259 -0.27 -11.62 3.82
CA ASN A 259 -1.01 -11.79 5.07
C ASN A 259 -0.34 -11.03 6.22
N ILE A 260 -1.14 -10.38 7.05
CA ILE A 260 -0.66 -9.95 8.37
C ILE A 260 -0.56 -11.21 9.22
N THR A 261 0.59 -11.42 9.84
CA THR A 261 0.89 -12.67 10.54
C THR A 261 0.64 -12.59 12.03
N ARG A 262 0.70 -11.38 12.61
CA ARG A 262 0.64 -11.16 14.06
C ARG A 262 -0.27 -10.00 14.42
N ILE A 263 -1.10 -10.21 15.43
CA ILE A 263 -1.80 -9.15 16.16
C ILE A 263 -1.13 -9.05 17.52
N LEU A 264 -0.74 -7.84 17.88
CA LEU A 264 0.03 -7.54 19.07
C LEU A 264 -0.77 -6.58 19.96
N ALA A 265 -0.51 -6.65 21.26
CA ALA A 265 -1.05 -5.75 22.26
C ALA A 265 0.06 -5.18 23.13
N PHE A 266 -0.10 -3.93 23.58
CA PHE A 266 0.85 -3.28 24.49
C PHE A 266 0.29 -3.19 25.91
N ARG A 267 0.80 -4.01 26.81
CA ARG A 267 0.31 -4.08 28.20
C ARG A 267 1.47 -4.14 29.18
N GLU A 268 1.35 -3.38 30.28
CA GLU A 268 2.33 -3.38 31.37
C GLU A 268 3.79 -3.15 30.89
N GLY A 269 3.95 -2.32 29.85
CA GLY A 269 5.25 -2.00 29.27
C GLY A 269 5.79 -3.04 28.28
N ARG A 270 5.04 -4.12 28.00
CA ARG A 270 5.47 -5.22 27.14
C ARG A 270 4.58 -5.37 25.91
N VAL A 271 5.20 -5.79 24.80
CA VAL A 271 4.51 -6.16 23.57
C VAL A 271 4.27 -7.67 23.61
N GLU A 272 3.01 -8.07 23.43
CA GLU A 272 2.60 -9.47 23.49
C GLU A 272 1.74 -9.85 22.28
N GLN A 273 1.88 -11.10 21.81
CA GLN A 273 1.07 -11.60 20.71
C GLN A 273 -0.31 -12.05 21.21
N VAL A 274 -1.34 -11.55 20.54
CA VAL A 274 -2.75 -11.87 20.81
C VAL A 274 -3.14 -13.16 20.08
N PRO A 275 -3.72 -14.15 20.76
CA PRO A 275 -4.24 -15.36 20.12
C PRO A 275 -5.33 -15.04 19.08
N CYS A 276 -5.16 -15.51 17.84
CA CYS A 276 -6.06 -15.21 16.72
C CYS A 276 -6.89 -16.42 16.27
N SER A 277 -6.54 -17.63 16.70
CA SER A 277 -7.25 -18.86 16.38
C SER A 277 -7.68 -19.63 17.63
N ARG A 278 -8.63 -20.57 17.48
CA ARG A 278 -8.97 -21.51 18.57
C ARG A 278 -7.75 -22.28 19.07
N ALA A 279 -6.84 -22.65 18.16
CA ALA A 279 -5.60 -23.32 18.49
C ALA A 279 -4.65 -22.39 19.26
N ASP A 280 -4.56 -21.12 18.89
CA ASP A 280 -3.74 -20.12 19.58
C ASP A 280 -4.28 -19.88 21.00
N VAL A 281 -5.61 -19.76 21.15
CA VAL A 281 -6.25 -19.61 22.46
C VAL A 281 -5.98 -20.83 23.33
N PHE A 282 -6.03 -22.04 22.75
CA PHE A 282 -5.71 -23.28 23.47
C PHE A 282 -4.23 -23.32 23.91
N ASN A 283 -3.31 -22.93 23.03
CA ASN A 283 -1.86 -22.95 23.28
C ASN A 283 -1.37 -21.75 24.12
N SER A 284 -2.18 -20.71 24.30
CA SER A 284 -1.79 -19.51 25.04
C SER A 284 -1.44 -19.83 26.50
N LYS A 285 -0.26 -19.39 26.92
CA LYS A 285 0.21 -19.46 28.31
C LYS A 285 -0.22 -18.24 29.15
N GLN A 286 -0.67 -17.18 28.48
CA GLN A 286 -1.09 -15.92 29.11
C GLN A 286 -2.54 -15.97 29.61
N LEU A 287 -3.35 -16.89 29.08
CA LEU A 287 -4.75 -17.07 29.47
C LEU A 287 -4.92 -18.30 30.36
N THR A 288 -5.62 -18.13 31.47
CA THR A 288 -6.05 -19.26 32.32
C THR A 288 -7.12 -20.10 31.62
N MET A 289 -7.30 -21.36 32.07
CA MET A 289 -8.35 -22.25 31.54
C MET A 289 -9.77 -21.68 31.71
N VAL A 290 -9.99 -20.80 32.68
CA VAL A 290 -11.27 -20.13 32.93
C VAL A 290 -11.44 -18.97 31.94
N GLU A 291 -10.42 -18.14 31.76
CA GLU A 291 -10.43 -17.05 30.77
C GLU A 291 -10.63 -17.59 29.34
N LYS A 292 -9.97 -18.69 28.97
CA LYS A 292 -10.17 -19.33 27.66
C LYS A 292 -11.63 -19.70 27.41
N ARG A 293 -12.32 -20.24 28.42
CA ARG A 293 -13.75 -20.59 28.33
C ARG A 293 -14.64 -19.35 28.24
N MET A 294 -14.35 -18.33 29.03
CA MET A 294 -15.09 -17.05 29.02
C MET A 294 -14.96 -16.36 27.65
N LEU A 295 -13.74 -16.28 27.11
CA LEU A 295 -13.44 -15.72 25.81
C LEU A 295 -14.19 -16.47 24.71
N MET A 296 -14.04 -17.80 24.62
CA MET A 296 -14.70 -18.58 23.57
C MET A 296 -16.22 -18.47 23.63
N LYS A 297 -16.81 -18.43 24.84
CA LYS A 297 -18.25 -18.22 25.00
C LYS A 297 -18.67 -16.85 24.48
N PHE A 298 -17.94 -15.79 24.82
CA PHE A 298 -18.26 -14.43 24.40
C PHE A 298 -18.07 -14.24 22.89
N LEU A 299 -16.98 -14.74 22.30
CA LEU A 299 -16.75 -14.67 20.85
C LEU A 299 -17.84 -15.43 20.05
N THR A 300 -18.32 -16.57 20.59
CA THR A 300 -19.42 -17.32 19.97
C THR A 300 -20.72 -16.50 20.01
N PHE A 301 -21.01 -15.83 21.12
CA PHE A 301 -22.11 -14.87 21.19
C PHE A 301 -21.95 -13.74 20.17
N CYS A 302 -20.77 -13.11 20.08
CA CYS A 302 -20.53 -12.01 19.13
C CYS A 302 -20.73 -12.41 17.67
N MET A 303 -20.47 -13.66 17.28
CA MET A 303 -20.73 -14.13 15.91
C MET A 303 -22.22 -14.10 15.54
N GLU A 304 -23.11 -14.29 16.51
CA GLU A 304 -24.56 -14.40 16.32
C GLU A 304 -25.35 -13.41 17.18
N TYR A 305 -24.74 -12.29 17.59
CA TYR A 305 -25.32 -11.39 18.59
C TYR A 305 -26.71 -10.87 18.17
N GLU A 306 -26.95 -10.67 16.88
CA GLU A 306 -28.24 -10.24 16.30
C GLU A 306 -29.39 -11.20 16.62
N LYS A 307 -29.11 -12.49 16.84
CA LYS A 307 -30.12 -13.50 17.24
C LYS A 307 -30.45 -13.44 18.73
N HIS A 308 -29.69 -12.68 19.51
CA HIS A 308 -29.78 -12.59 20.97
C HIS A 308 -29.94 -11.13 21.46
N PRO A 309 -30.98 -10.40 20.98
CA PRO A 309 -31.18 -9.00 21.38
C PRO A 309 -31.32 -8.83 22.89
N ASP A 310 -31.92 -9.81 23.57
CA ASP A 310 -32.14 -9.77 25.03
C ASP A 310 -30.83 -9.66 25.85
N GLU A 311 -29.68 -10.02 25.27
CA GLU A 311 -28.38 -9.98 25.97
C GLU A 311 -27.68 -8.62 25.91
N TYR A 312 -28.04 -7.73 24.98
CA TYR A 312 -27.36 -6.43 24.81
C TYR A 312 -28.31 -5.24 24.64
N LYS A 313 -29.59 -5.46 24.36
CA LYS A 313 -30.56 -4.38 24.06
C LYS A 313 -30.74 -3.37 25.20
N ALA A 314 -30.58 -3.81 26.45
CA ALA A 314 -30.59 -2.92 27.61
C ALA A 314 -29.37 -1.98 27.71
N TYR A 315 -28.35 -2.20 26.86
CA TYR A 315 -27.05 -1.55 26.90
C TYR A 315 -26.69 -0.88 25.56
N GLU A 316 -27.64 -0.66 24.65
CA GLU A 316 -27.35 -0.09 23.31
C GLU A 316 -26.72 1.30 23.39
N GLU A 317 -27.18 2.12 24.33
CA GLU A 317 -26.78 3.53 24.47
C GLU A 317 -25.48 3.73 25.27
N ILE A 318 -24.96 2.67 25.93
CA ILE A 318 -23.69 2.77 26.65
C ILE A 318 -22.51 2.42 25.74
N THR A 319 -21.31 2.77 26.18
CA THR A 319 -20.09 2.46 25.43
C THR A 319 -19.82 0.95 25.42
N PHE A 320 -19.15 0.46 24.38
CA PHE A 320 -18.75 -0.94 24.32
C PHE A 320 -17.82 -1.32 25.49
N SER A 321 -16.94 -0.42 25.94
CA SER A 321 -16.09 -0.62 27.12
C SER A 321 -16.92 -0.84 28.39
N GLU A 322 -17.97 -0.05 28.60
CA GLU A 322 -18.88 -0.22 29.74
C GLU A 322 -19.70 -1.51 29.63
N TYR A 323 -20.18 -1.85 28.43
CA TYR A 323 -20.85 -3.12 28.20
C TYR A 323 -19.95 -4.31 28.53
N LEU A 324 -18.69 -4.32 28.10
CA LEU A 324 -17.75 -5.39 28.43
C LEU A 324 -17.55 -5.57 29.95
N LYS A 325 -17.70 -4.50 30.75
CA LYS A 325 -17.63 -4.54 32.22
C LYS A 325 -18.86 -5.19 32.85
N THR A 326 -20.03 -5.16 32.19
CA THR A 326 -21.25 -5.85 32.68
C THR A 326 -21.23 -7.34 32.36
N GLN A 327 -20.38 -7.76 31.40
CA GLN A 327 -20.23 -9.14 31.01
C GLN A 327 -19.38 -9.94 32.00
N LYS A 328 -19.55 -11.27 31.98
CA LYS A 328 -18.72 -12.21 32.75
C LYS A 328 -17.35 -12.36 32.09
N LEU A 329 -16.56 -11.29 32.09
CA LEU A 329 -15.23 -11.16 31.51
C LEU A 329 -14.28 -10.58 32.55
N THR A 330 -13.06 -11.10 32.63
CA THR A 330 -11.98 -10.50 33.43
C THR A 330 -11.48 -9.20 32.77
N PRO A 331 -10.88 -8.25 33.52
CA PRO A 331 -10.27 -7.04 32.94
C PRO A 331 -9.28 -7.33 31.78
N ASN A 332 -8.54 -8.44 31.89
CA ASN A 332 -7.63 -8.93 30.85
C ASN A 332 -8.34 -9.19 29.51
N LEU A 333 -9.42 -9.98 29.55
CA LEU A 333 -10.23 -10.27 28.36
C LEU A 333 -10.94 -9.04 27.82
N GLN A 334 -11.45 -8.15 28.68
CA GLN A 334 -12.09 -6.91 28.25
C GLN A 334 -11.11 -6.05 27.44
N TYR A 335 -9.86 -5.94 27.92
CA TYR A 335 -8.78 -5.25 27.22
C TYR A 335 -8.50 -5.84 25.84
N PHE A 336 -8.33 -7.18 25.73
CA PHE A 336 -8.08 -7.83 24.44
C PHE A 336 -9.25 -7.67 23.46
N LEU A 337 -10.49 -7.82 23.94
CA LEU A 337 -11.68 -7.68 23.12
C LEU A 337 -11.81 -6.26 22.57
N LEU A 338 -11.59 -5.24 23.41
CA LEU A 338 -11.70 -3.85 23.01
C LEU A 338 -10.57 -3.41 22.06
N HIS A 339 -9.31 -3.66 22.43
CA HIS A 339 -8.16 -3.06 21.74
C HIS A 339 -7.52 -3.93 20.67
N SER A 340 -7.72 -5.25 20.69
CA SER A 340 -7.07 -6.16 19.75
C SER A 340 -8.04 -6.81 18.77
N ILE A 341 -9.32 -6.98 19.15
CA ILE A 341 -10.35 -7.63 18.31
C ILE A 341 -11.28 -6.58 17.71
N ALA A 342 -12.00 -5.83 18.54
CA ALA A 342 -12.90 -4.78 18.06
C ALA A 342 -12.12 -3.59 17.48
N MET A 343 -10.99 -3.21 18.12
CA MET A 343 -10.17 -2.04 17.77
C MET A 343 -10.99 -0.75 17.64
N THR A 344 -11.97 -0.59 18.54
CA THR A 344 -12.88 0.56 18.58
C THR A 344 -12.47 1.57 19.66
N SER A 345 -13.00 2.79 19.57
CA SER A 345 -12.75 3.82 20.60
C SER A 345 -13.44 3.45 21.90
N GLU A 346 -12.70 3.54 23.02
CA GLU A 346 -13.25 3.30 24.35
C GLU A 346 -14.38 4.28 24.71
N THR A 347 -14.25 5.54 24.29
CA THR A 347 -15.14 6.63 24.69
C THR A 347 -16.20 6.99 23.66
N ALA A 348 -15.98 6.64 22.39
CA ALA A 348 -16.86 7.07 21.30
C ALA A 348 -17.73 5.94 20.72
N SER A 349 -17.33 4.68 20.85
CA SER A 349 -18.06 3.55 20.24
C SER A 349 -19.09 2.98 21.20
N ASN A 350 -20.35 2.95 20.74
CA ASN A 350 -21.44 2.32 21.49
C ASN A 350 -21.34 0.78 21.46
N THR A 351 -22.18 0.11 22.26
CA THR A 351 -22.21 -1.36 22.35
C THR A 351 -22.40 -2.04 21.00
N ILE A 352 -23.29 -1.52 20.15
CA ILE A 352 -23.60 -2.12 18.84
C ILE A 352 -22.38 -2.02 17.91
N ASP A 353 -21.68 -0.90 17.91
CA ASP A 353 -20.48 -0.69 17.08
C ASP A 353 -19.37 -1.67 17.46
N GLY A 354 -19.14 -1.87 18.75
CA GLY A 354 -18.17 -2.85 19.25
C GLY A 354 -18.53 -4.30 18.92
N LEU A 355 -19.82 -4.66 19.00
CA LEU A 355 -20.31 -5.99 18.60
C LEU A 355 -20.17 -6.21 17.10
N LYS A 356 -20.52 -5.22 16.27
CA LYS A 356 -20.32 -5.27 14.81
C LYS A 356 -18.86 -5.42 14.43
N ALA A 357 -17.97 -4.63 15.05
CA ALA A 357 -16.54 -4.71 14.80
C ALA A 357 -15.96 -6.07 15.20
N THR A 358 -16.35 -6.59 16.37
CA THR A 358 -15.95 -7.92 16.86
C THR A 358 -16.44 -9.03 15.91
N LYS A 359 -17.71 -8.98 15.50
CA LYS A 359 -18.28 -9.93 14.53
C LYS A 359 -17.53 -9.88 13.20
N ASN A 360 -17.27 -8.69 12.67
CA ASN A 360 -16.56 -8.51 11.40
C ASN A 360 -15.14 -9.08 11.47
N PHE A 361 -14.40 -8.78 12.54
CA PHE A 361 -13.07 -9.34 12.79
C PHE A 361 -13.10 -10.87 12.75
N LEU A 362 -14.01 -11.48 13.50
CA LEU A 362 -14.14 -12.94 13.57
C LEU A 362 -14.54 -13.58 12.23
N HIS A 363 -15.42 -12.92 11.47
CA HIS A 363 -15.84 -13.37 10.15
C HIS A 363 -14.70 -13.35 9.12
N CYS A 364 -13.74 -12.44 9.30
CA CYS A 364 -12.56 -12.31 8.44
C CYS A 364 -11.45 -13.33 8.74
N LEU A 365 -11.41 -13.90 9.94
CA LEU A 365 -10.37 -14.88 10.32
C LEU A 365 -10.40 -16.12 9.42
N GLY A 366 -9.23 -16.61 9.03
CA GLY A 366 -9.09 -17.87 8.30
C GLY A 366 -9.40 -17.80 6.80
N ARG A 367 -9.81 -16.65 6.23
CA ARG A 367 -10.09 -16.56 4.78
C ARG A 367 -8.84 -16.75 3.92
N TYR A 368 -7.75 -16.08 4.29
CA TYR A 368 -6.45 -16.15 3.58
C TYR A 368 -5.27 -16.48 4.50
N GLY A 369 -5.45 -16.31 5.81
CA GLY A 369 -4.42 -16.52 6.82
C GLY A 369 -5.00 -16.60 8.22
N ASN A 370 -4.13 -16.67 9.23
CA ASN A 370 -4.51 -16.77 10.65
C ASN A 370 -5.12 -15.48 11.22
N THR A 371 -4.83 -14.32 10.63
CA THR A 371 -5.39 -13.02 11.01
C THR A 371 -6.40 -12.54 9.96
N PRO A 372 -7.22 -11.50 10.26
CA PRO A 372 -8.26 -11.03 9.35
C PRO A 372 -7.76 -10.03 8.30
N PHE A 373 -6.45 -9.82 8.17
CA PHE A 373 -5.91 -8.71 7.37
C PHE A 373 -4.96 -9.16 6.26
N LEU A 374 -4.95 -8.35 5.21
CA LEU A 374 -4.02 -8.34 4.09
C LEU A 374 -3.34 -6.97 3.97
N PHE A 375 -2.16 -6.96 3.38
CA PHE A 375 -1.42 -5.75 3.00
C PHE A 375 -0.98 -5.87 1.53
N PRO A 376 -1.22 -4.87 0.67
CA PRO A 376 -0.77 -4.89 -0.72
C PRO A 376 0.77 -4.83 -0.79
N LEU A 377 1.37 -5.68 -1.63
CA LEU A 377 2.80 -5.55 -1.93
C LEU A 377 3.05 -4.18 -2.58
N TYR A 378 4.21 -3.58 -2.28
CA TYR A 378 4.59 -2.22 -2.69
C TYR A 378 3.79 -1.08 -2.02
N GLY A 379 2.89 -1.38 -1.09
CA GLY A 379 2.21 -0.39 -0.26
C GLY A 379 0.80 -0.04 -0.71
N GLN A 380 0.09 0.71 0.14
CA GLN A 380 -1.28 1.16 -0.10
C GLN A 380 -1.40 2.10 -1.32
N GLY A 381 -0.32 2.80 -1.68
CA GLY A 381 -0.26 3.66 -2.87
C GLY A 381 -0.53 2.96 -4.21
N GLU A 382 -0.49 1.62 -4.25
CA GLU A 382 -0.87 0.85 -5.43
C GLU A 382 -2.38 0.82 -5.68
N LEU A 383 -3.21 0.92 -4.63
CA LEU A 383 -4.66 0.76 -4.76
C LEU A 383 -5.31 1.84 -5.64
N PRO A 384 -5.03 3.15 -5.49
CA PRO A 384 -5.55 4.16 -6.42
C PRO A 384 -5.11 3.90 -7.87
N GLN A 385 -3.85 3.47 -8.07
CA GLN A 385 -3.30 3.18 -9.40
C GLN A 385 -4.02 1.99 -10.07
N CYS A 386 -4.36 0.95 -9.30
CA CYS A 386 -5.11 -0.21 -9.78
C CYS A 386 -6.48 0.21 -10.36
N PHE A 387 -7.21 1.09 -9.67
CA PHE A 387 -8.47 1.62 -10.18
C PHE A 387 -8.26 2.63 -11.33
N CYS A 388 -7.18 3.41 -11.29
CA CYS A 388 -6.84 4.29 -12.41
C CYS A 388 -6.60 3.52 -13.70
N ARG A 389 -5.93 2.36 -13.60
CA ARG A 389 -5.73 1.45 -14.72
C ARG A 389 -7.07 0.91 -15.24
N MET A 390 -8.00 0.55 -14.36
CA MET A 390 -9.34 0.12 -14.79
C MET A 390 -10.05 1.23 -15.58
N CYS A 391 -10.03 2.46 -15.09
CA CYS A 391 -10.58 3.61 -15.82
C CYS A 391 -9.92 3.78 -17.20
N ALA A 392 -8.59 3.73 -17.28
CA ALA A 392 -7.88 3.88 -18.55
C ALA A 392 -8.22 2.77 -19.57
N VAL A 393 -8.38 1.52 -19.11
CA VAL A 393 -8.76 0.38 -19.96
C VAL A 393 -10.14 0.59 -20.62
N PHE A 394 -11.05 1.30 -19.95
CA PHE A 394 -12.39 1.61 -20.45
C PHE A 394 -12.50 3.00 -21.09
N GLY A 395 -11.37 3.58 -21.51
CA GLY A 395 -11.32 4.80 -22.32
C GLY A 395 -11.16 6.10 -21.52
N GLY A 396 -10.97 6.03 -20.21
CA GLY A 396 -10.64 7.20 -19.39
C GLY A 396 -9.29 7.81 -19.79
N ILE A 397 -9.25 9.14 -19.95
CA ILE A 397 -8.03 9.90 -20.27
C ILE A 397 -7.39 10.39 -18.98
N TYR A 398 -6.09 10.17 -18.84
CA TYR A 398 -5.32 10.54 -17.65
C TYR A 398 -4.31 11.64 -17.92
N CYS A 399 -4.26 12.66 -17.04
CA CYS A 399 -3.31 13.77 -17.14
C CYS A 399 -2.70 14.13 -15.77
N LEU A 400 -1.47 13.70 -15.53
CA LEU A 400 -0.65 14.17 -14.40
C LEU A 400 0.04 15.49 -14.72
N ARG A 401 0.47 16.22 -13.68
CA ARG A 401 1.06 17.57 -13.78
C ARG A 401 0.13 18.55 -14.50
N HIS A 402 -1.18 18.36 -14.32
CA HIS A 402 -2.21 19.16 -14.96
C HIS A 402 -3.13 19.71 -13.88
N SER A 403 -2.82 20.92 -13.41
CA SER A 403 -3.62 21.60 -12.39
C SER A 403 -4.88 22.21 -13.00
N VAL A 404 -6.03 21.94 -12.39
CA VAL A 404 -7.25 22.73 -12.61
C VAL A 404 -7.16 24.01 -11.78
N GLN A 405 -7.74 25.10 -12.28
CA GLN A 405 -7.57 26.44 -11.71
C GLN A 405 -8.74 26.89 -10.79
N CYS A 406 -9.88 26.17 -10.78
CA CYS A 406 -11.13 26.49 -10.06
C CYS A 406 -11.85 25.29 -9.38
N LEU A 407 -12.40 25.46 -8.13
CA LEU A 407 -13.02 24.51 -7.15
C LEU A 407 -12.66 24.62 -5.63
N VAL A 408 -13.65 24.24 -4.79
CA VAL A 408 -13.87 24.64 -3.38
C VAL A 408 -13.15 23.75 -2.35
N VAL A 409 -12.64 24.40 -1.30
CA VAL A 409 -12.08 23.72 -0.11
C VAL A 409 -12.85 24.18 1.14
N ASP A 410 -13.10 23.21 2.02
CA ASP A 410 -13.66 23.42 3.35
C ASP A 410 -12.73 24.25 4.26
N LYS A 411 -13.31 25.28 4.88
CA LYS A 411 -12.63 26.12 5.89
C LYS A 411 -12.72 25.52 7.31
N GLU A 412 -13.55 24.50 7.53
CA GLU A 412 -13.97 24.05 8.88
C GLU A 412 -13.58 22.63 9.31
N SER A 413 -12.88 21.81 8.50
CA SER A 413 -12.48 20.46 8.93
C SER A 413 -11.41 20.54 10.04
N ARG A 414 -11.87 20.47 11.30
CA ARG A 414 -11.01 20.43 12.50
C ARG A 414 -10.38 19.06 12.74
N LYS A 415 -10.82 18.02 12.03
CA LYS A 415 -10.26 16.68 12.20
C LYS A 415 -8.91 16.58 11.46
N GLN A 416 -7.94 16.04 12.16
CA GLN A 416 -6.60 15.77 11.66
C GLN A 416 -6.21 14.35 12.07
N ILE A 417 -5.32 13.74 11.29
CA ILE A 417 -4.71 12.45 11.54
C ILE A 417 -3.28 12.70 11.92
N SER A 418 -2.87 12.23 13.10
CA SER A 418 -1.47 12.23 13.50
C SER A 418 -0.80 11.00 12.89
N ARG A 419 0.26 11.23 12.10
CA ARG A 419 1.01 10.17 11.40
C ARG A 419 2.48 10.22 11.79
N SER A 420 3.05 9.03 11.97
CA SER A 420 4.50 8.84 12.01
C SER A 420 4.92 7.67 11.14
N VAL A 421 6.10 7.80 10.54
CA VAL A 421 6.77 6.77 9.75
C VAL A 421 8.17 6.60 10.31
N LEU A 422 8.53 5.37 10.64
CA LEU A 422 9.81 5.01 11.24
C LEU A 422 10.52 3.97 10.39
N ILE A 423 11.85 4.07 10.30
CA ILE A 423 12.72 3.02 9.78
C ILE A 423 13.48 2.43 10.97
N THR A 424 13.35 1.12 11.20
CA THR A 424 13.97 0.42 12.34
C THR A 424 14.82 -0.76 11.89
N ASP A 425 15.75 -1.20 12.73
CA ASP A 425 16.70 -2.29 12.42
C ASP A 425 16.17 -3.70 12.72
N ARG A 426 15.07 -3.82 13.47
CA ARG A 426 14.45 -5.09 13.87
C ARG A 426 12.99 -4.91 14.23
N SER A 427 12.30 -6.03 14.42
CA SER A 427 10.91 -6.07 14.82
C SER A 427 10.68 -5.70 16.29
N VAL A 428 9.55 -5.07 16.59
CA VAL A 428 9.03 -4.78 17.94
C VAL A 428 8.85 -6.03 18.81
N LEU A 429 8.67 -7.20 18.19
CA LEU A 429 8.61 -8.48 18.87
C LEU A 429 9.54 -9.46 18.16
N LYS A 430 10.63 -9.84 18.83
CA LYS A 430 11.61 -10.81 18.31
C LYS A 430 10.91 -12.14 17.99
N ALA A 431 11.22 -12.71 16.83
CA ALA A 431 10.73 -14.00 16.36
C ALA A 431 11.82 -14.70 15.55
N ASP A 432 11.66 -16.01 15.32
CA ASP A 432 12.62 -16.80 14.53
C ASP A 432 12.64 -16.39 13.06
N SER A 433 11.51 -15.88 12.55
CA SER A 433 11.39 -15.31 11.21
C SER A 433 11.33 -13.79 11.26
N ASP A 434 12.13 -13.15 10.41
CA ASP A 434 12.16 -11.70 10.20
C ASP A 434 11.17 -11.21 9.13
N GLN A 435 10.38 -12.11 8.53
CA GLN A 435 9.41 -11.78 7.48
C GLN A 435 7.97 -11.73 7.99
N GLN A 436 7.80 -11.19 9.19
CA GLN A 436 6.49 -11.02 9.82
C GLN A 436 5.95 -9.61 9.63
N ILE A 437 4.64 -9.53 9.37
CA ILE A 437 3.89 -8.26 9.40
C ILE A 437 3.03 -8.28 10.64
N SER A 438 3.01 -7.16 11.36
CA SER A 438 2.32 -7.05 12.63
C SER A 438 1.46 -5.80 12.70
N ILE A 439 0.31 -5.92 13.38
CA ILE A 439 -0.45 -4.78 13.87
C ILE A 439 -0.41 -4.77 15.40
N LEU A 440 -0.14 -3.62 15.98
CA LEU A 440 -0.11 -3.38 17.43
C LEU A 440 -1.05 -2.21 17.76
N THR A 441 -1.87 -2.39 18.78
CA THR A 441 -2.68 -1.31 19.35
C THR A 441 -2.09 -0.88 20.69
N VAL A 442 -1.82 0.41 20.83
CA VAL A 442 -1.40 1.05 22.09
C VAL A 442 -2.53 1.95 22.58
N PRO A 443 -3.26 1.56 23.64
CA PRO A 443 -4.37 2.35 24.15
C PRO A 443 -3.94 3.74 24.65
N ALA A 444 -4.89 4.67 24.63
CA ALA A 444 -4.71 6.01 25.20
C ALA A 444 -4.38 5.90 26.70
N VAL A 445 -3.38 6.66 27.15
CA VAL A 445 -3.00 6.72 28.58
C VAL A 445 -3.58 7.96 29.25
N GLU A 446 -3.74 9.05 28.51
CA GLU A 446 -4.21 10.34 29.02
C GLU A 446 -5.61 10.66 28.50
N THR A 447 -6.41 11.31 29.34
CA THR A 447 -7.76 11.76 28.98
C THR A 447 -7.70 12.74 27.82
N GLY A 448 -8.45 12.49 26.75
CA GLY A 448 -8.44 13.32 25.54
C GLY A 448 -7.39 12.92 24.50
N THR A 449 -6.64 11.84 24.72
CA THR A 449 -5.81 11.18 23.69
C THR A 449 -6.54 9.97 23.11
N PHE A 450 -6.11 9.53 21.93
CA PHE A 450 -6.70 8.41 21.21
C PHE A 450 -5.76 7.20 21.21
N ALA A 451 -6.32 6.00 21.02
CA ALA A 451 -5.51 4.81 20.84
C ALA A 451 -4.62 4.95 19.59
N VAL A 452 -3.35 4.59 19.73
CA VAL A 452 -2.37 4.63 18.65
C VAL A 452 -2.27 3.26 18.01
N ARG A 453 -2.49 3.22 16.71
CA ARG A 453 -2.28 2.03 15.88
C ARG A 453 -0.85 2.04 15.35
N VAL A 454 -0.16 0.92 15.46
CA VAL A 454 1.19 0.70 14.95
C VAL A 454 1.14 -0.47 13.96
N ILE A 455 1.54 -0.23 12.72
CA ILE A 455 1.68 -1.27 11.69
C ILE A 455 3.15 -1.43 11.37
N GLU A 456 3.67 -2.64 11.51
CA GLU A 456 5.05 -3.00 11.25
C GLU A 456 5.13 -3.83 9.96
N LEU A 457 5.88 -3.34 8.98
CA LEU A 457 6.10 -3.97 7.68
C LEU A 457 7.56 -4.43 7.58
N CYS A 458 7.76 -5.70 7.23
CA CYS A 458 9.08 -6.27 6.93
C CYS A 458 9.42 -6.13 5.44
N SER A 459 10.70 -6.30 5.07
CA SER A 459 11.16 -6.13 3.68
C SER A 459 10.40 -6.96 2.61
N SER A 460 9.79 -8.10 2.97
CA SER A 460 8.99 -8.89 2.02
C SER A 460 7.65 -8.27 1.62
N THR A 461 7.23 -7.15 2.22
CA THR A 461 6.14 -6.31 1.69
C THR A 461 6.57 -5.47 0.49
N MET A 462 7.88 -5.44 0.19
CA MET A 462 8.49 -4.57 -0.80
C MET A 462 8.34 -3.07 -0.46
N THR A 463 8.18 -2.71 0.81
CA THR A 463 8.07 -1.32 1.28
C THR A 463 9.33 -0.78 1.96
N CYS A 464 10.33 -1.63 2.21
CA CYS A 464 11.62 -1.23 2.77
C CYS A 464 12.75 -2.19 2.36
N MET A 465 14.01 -1.73 2.52
CA MET A 465 15.19 -2.54 2.25
C MET A 465 15.37 -3.70 3.25
N LYS A 466 16.11 -4.74 2.83
CA LYS A 466 16.46 -5.86 3.72
C LYS A 466 17.20 -5.37 4.97
N GLY A 467 16.95 -6.03 6.10
CA GLY A 467 17.52 -5.64 7.40
C GLY A 467 16.82 -4.46 8.06
N THR A 468 15.79 -3.88 7.43
CA THR A 468 14.95 -2.84 8.03
C THR A 468 13.49 -3.25 8.12
N TYR A 469 12.77 -2.55 8.98
CA TYR A 469 11.31 -2.56 9.05
C TYR A 469 10.80 -1.14 8.84
N LEU A 470 9.68 -1.03 8.14
CA LEU A 470 8.94 0.23 8.01
C LEU A 470 7.78 0.18 9.00
N VAL A 471 7.79 1.07 9.99
CA VAL A 471 6.76 1.11 11.03
C VAL A 471 5.95 2.38 10.90
N HIS A 472 4.63 2.23 10.81
CA HIS A 472 3.69 3.35 10.70
C HIS A 472 2.87 3.48 11.98
N LEU A 473 2.79 4.69 12.54
CA LEU A 473 1.93 5.00 13.68
C LEU A 473 0.82 5.96 13.27
N THR A 474 -0.42 5.68 13.69
CA THR A 474 -1.59 6.48 13.33
C THR A 474 -2.53 6.63 14.52
N CYS A 475 -3.01 7.84 14.75
CA CYS A 475 -4.17 8.10 15.61
C CYS A 475 -4.94 9.33 15.13
N THR A 476 -6.15 9.51 15.64
CA THR A 476 -6.83 10.80 15.57
C THR A 476 -5.97 11.82 16.29
N SER A 477 -5.77 12.98 15.68
CA SER A 477 -4.94 14.04 16.23
C SER A 477 -5.64 14.71 17.41
N SER A 478 -4.90 14.86 18.51
CA SER A 478 -5.26 15.75 19.61
C SER A 478 -4.41 17.03 19.58
N LYS A 479 -3.16 16.92 19.10
CA LYS A 479 -2.21 18.02 18.94
C LYS A 479 -1.35 17.81 17.67
N THR A 480 -0.08 18.23 17.69
CA THR A 480 0.85 17.87 16.61
C THR A 480 1.12 16.36 16.60
N ALA A 481 1.44 15.83 15.42
CA ALA A 481 1.69 14.40 15.26
C ALA A 481 2.83 13.89 16.16
N ARG A 482 3.85 14.71 16.39
CA ARG A 482 4.94 14.36 17.30
C ARG A 482 4.46 14.30 18.76
N GLU A 483 3.73 15.30 19.24
CA GLU A 483 3.21 15.30 20.61
C GLU A 483 2.30 14.10 20.88
N ASP A 484 1.50 13.69 19.89
CA ASP A 484 0.60 12.55 20.01
C ASP A 484 1.33 11.19 19.97
N LEU A 485 2.40 11.07 19.17
CA LEU A 485 2.99 9.77 18.81
C LEU A 485 4.37 9.50 19.44
N GLU A 486 5.17 10.52 19.69
CA GLU A 486 6.51 10.39 20.30
C GLU A 486 6.49 9.59 21.63
N PRO A 487 5.50 9.76 22.54
CA PRO A 487 5.44 8.94 23.76
C PRO A 487 5.30 7.43 23.48
N VAL A 488 4.68 7.05 22.37
CA VAL A 488 4.58 5.63 21.95
C VAL A 488 5.88 5.19 21.28
N VAL A 489 6.50 6.05 20.46
CA VAL A 489 7.80 5.76 19.84
C VAL A 489 8.87 5.50 20.90
N GLN A 490 8.98 6.33 21.93
CA GLN A 490 9.96 6.15 23.02
C GLN A 490 9.70 4.90 23.88
N LYS A 491 8.44 4.47 24.00
CA LYS A 491 8.08 3.23 24.69
C LYS A 491 8.53 2.00 23.91
N LEU A 492 8.44 2.04 22.58
CA LEU A 492 8.69 0.88 21.71
C LEU A 492 10.11 0.82 21.17
N PHE A 493 10.79 1.96 21.00
CA PHE A 493 12.05 2.07 20.27
C PHE A 493 13.11 2.86 21.05
N THR A 494 14.38 2.58 20.76
CA THR A 494 15.52 3.37 21.25
C THR A 494 16.15 4.10 20.06
N PRO A 495 16.32 5.44 20.10
CA PRO A 495 17.07 6.17 19.08
C PRO A 495 18.46 5.57 18.87
N TYR A 496 18.88 5.42 17.62
CA TYR A 496 20.21 4.90 17.34
C TYR A 496 21.31 5.82 17.90
N THR A 497 22.22 5.28 18.71
CA THR A 497 23.46 5.96 19.16
C THR A 497 24.67 5.06 18.92
N GLU A 498 25.83 5.65 18.63
CA GLU A 498 27.06 4.89 18.37
C GLU A 498 27.64 4.23 19.63
N THR A 499 27.38 4.82 20.81
CA THR A 499 27.89 4.38 22.11
C THR A 499 27.16 3.16 22.69
N GLU A 500 25.92 2.89 22.28
CA GLU A 500 25.11 1.77 22.82
C GLU A 500 25.27 0.46 22.01
N ILE A 501 26.22 0.37 21.08
CA ILE A 501 26.50 -0.86 20.32
C ILE A 501 27.08 -1.96 21.22
N GLU A 502 27.75 -1.59 22.32
CA GLU A 502 28.40 -2.55 23.22
C GLU A 502 27.46 -3.18 24.25
N ASN A 503 26.27 -2.61 24.46
CA ASN A 503 25.24 -3.16 25.36
C ASN A 503 24.21 -3.96 24.54
N GLU A 504 24.47 -5.25 24.30
CA GLU A 504 23.48 -6.17 23.70
C GLU A 504 22.23 -6.41 24.59
N GLU A 505 22.18 -5.81 25.78
CA GLU A 505 21.07 -5.90 26.74
C GLU A 505 19.84 -5.05 26.35
N ASP A 506 19.92 -4.19 25.33
CA ASP A 506 18.75 -3.41 24.89
C ASP A 506 17.70 -4.31 24.20
N GLU A 507 16.57 -4.51 24.88
CA GLU A 507 15.43 -5.29 24.38
C GLU A 507 14.73 -4.63 23.18
N LYS A 508 14.77 -3.29 23.07
CA LYS A 508 14.01 -2.51 22.07
C LYS A 508 14.70 -2.45 20.70
N PRO A 509 13.94 -2.34 19.59
CA PRO A 509 14.50 -2.05 18.27
C PRO A 509 15.11 -0.66 18.19
N ARG A 510 16.13 -0.52 17.35
CA ARG A 510 16.79 0.76 17.13
C ARG A 510 16.05 1.56 16.07
N LEU A 511 15.79 2.82 16.36
CA LEU A 511 15.18 3.78 15.45
C LEU A 511 16.27 4.45 14.62
N LEU A 512 16.23 4.28 13.30
CA LEU A 512 17.22 4.82 12.35
C LEU A 512 16.78 6.17 11.77
N TRP A 513 15.50 6.30 11.47
CA TRP A 513 14.91 7.50 10.88
C TRP A 513 13.44 7.61 11.28
N ALA A 514 12.96 8.83 11.50
CA ALA A 514 11.57 9.11 11.87
C ALA A 514 11.03 10.35 11.14
N LEU A 515 9.77 10.28 10.74
CA LEU A 515 8.97 11.39 10.22
C LEU A 515 7.68 11.48 11.03
N TYR A 516 7.27 12.70 11.35
CA TYR A 516 5.98 13.04 11.93
C TYR A 516 5.29 14.10 11.08
N PHE A 517 3.99 13.97 10.87
CA PHE A 517 3.19 14.99 10.21
C PHE A 517 1.70 14.81 10.54
N ASN A 518 0.95 15.91 10.53
CA ASN A 518 -0.50 15.88 10.56
C ASN A 518 -1.05 15.89 9.14
N MET A 519 -2.05 15.05 8.89
CA MET A 519 -2.79 15.00 7.64
C MET A 519 -4.26 15.38 7.89
N ARG A 520 -4.83 16.22 7.03
CA ARG A 520 -6.25 16.60 7.11
C ARG A 520 -7.15 15.38 6.94
N ASP A 521 -8.09 15.21 7.87
CA ASP A 521 -9.21 14.29 7.74
C ASP A 521 -10.45 15.07 7.29
N SER A 522 -10.83 14.90 6.03
CA SER A 522 -12.05 15.50 5.46
C SER A 522 -13.18 14.49 5.28
N SER A 523 -13.08 13.32 5.94
CA SER A 523 -14.13 12.30 5.90
C SER A 523 -15.36 12.73 6.69
N ASP A 524 -16.51 12.21 6.29
CA ASP A 524 -17.83 12.49 6.90
C ASP A 524 -18.23 13.97 6.92
N VAL A 525 -17.66 14.81 6.05
CA VAL A 525 -18.06 16.21 5.87
C VAL A 525 -19.28 16.27 4.94
N SER A 526 -20.33 16.96 5.39
CA SER A 526 -21.54 17.14 4.60
C SER A 526 -21.28 18.07 3.41
N ARG A 527 -21.92 17.78 2.27
CA ARG A 527 -21.93 18.67 1.11
C ARG A 527 -22.32 20.11 1.47
N ASN A 528 -23.28 20.28 2.39
CA ASN A 528 -23.79 21.59 2.77
C ASN A 528 -22.78 22.45 3.56
N SER A 529 -21.67 21.85 4.01
CA SER A 529 -20.58 22.58 4.65
C SER A 529 -19.71 23.33 3.64
N TYR A 530 -19.82 23.00 2.35
CA TYR A 530 -19.11 23.69 1.28
C TYR A 530 -20.00 24.80 0.72
N ASN A 531 -19.46 26.02 0.67
CA ASN A 531 -20.19 27.17 0.16
C ASN A 531 -20.26 27.14 -1.37
N ASP A 532 -21.40 27.56 -1.91
CA ASP A 532 -21.59 27.91 -3.32
C ASP A 532 -21.23 26.80 -4.33
N LEU A 533 -21.35 25.52 -3.93
CA LEU A 533 -21.09 24.39 -4.81
C LEU A 533 -22.29 24.07 -5.74
N PRO A 534 -22.15 24.20 -7.08
CA PRO A 534 -23.16 23.77 -8.03
C PRO A 534 -23.51 22.28 -7.87
N SER A 535 -24.78 21.93 -8.11
CA SER A 535 -25.33 20.59 -7.82
C SER A 535 -24.66 19.43 -8.56
N ASN A 536 -24.01 19.70 -9.69
CA ASN A 536 -23.26 18.73 -10.50
C ASN A 536 -21.77 18.62 -10.13
N ILE A 537 -21.33 19.35 -9.09
CA ILE A 537 -19.98 19.18 -8.54
C ILE A 537 -20.06 18.24 -7.36
N TYR A 538 -19.31 17.16 -7.39
CA TYR A 538 -19.23 16.18 -6.31
C TYR A 538 -17.88 16.32 -5.57
N VAL A 539 -17.86 16.01 -4.28
CA VAL A 539 -16.66 16.16 -3.44
C VAL A 539 -16.22 14.79 -2.93
N CYS A 540 -14.95 14.45 -3.17
CA CYS A 540 -14.28 13.32 -2.54
C CYS A 540 -13.57 13.78 -1.26
N SER A 541 -13.54 12.92 -0.23
CA SER A 541 -12.74 13.16 0.97
C SER A 541 -11.33 12.59 0.79
N GLY A 542 -10.39 13.08 1.60
CA GLY A 542 -9.08 12.48 1.73
C GLY A 542 -9.11 11.20 2.58
N PRO A 543 -7.95 10.68 3.00
CA PRO A 543 -7.89 9.55 3.92
C PRO A 543 -8.55 9.84 5.27
N ASP A 544 -9.24 8.84 5.82
CA ASP A 544 -9.79 8.84 7.18
C ASP A 544 -8.91 8.02 8.15
N CYS A 545 -9.11 8.19 9.46
CA CYS A 545 -8.28 7.53 10.47
C CYS A 545 -8.60 6.02 10.70
N ALA A 546 -9.67 5.47 10.11
CA ALA A 546 -10.04 4.07 10.33
C ALA A 546 -9.01 3.09 9.80
N LEU A 547 -9.07 1.84 10.26
CA LEU A 547 -8.14 0.77 9.86
C LEU A 547 -8.33 0.35 8.39
N GLY A 548 -9.59 0.27 7.94
CA GLY A 548 -9.96 -0.18 6.59
C GLY A 548 -10.26 0.97 5.64
N ASN A 549 -10.76 0.62 4.46
CA ASN A 549 -11.06 1.53 3.34
C ASN A 549 -12.56 1.71 3.07
N ASP A 550 -13.42 1.33 4.03
CA ASP A 550 -14.87 1.36 3.88
C ASP A 550 -15.42 2.75 3.55
N ASN A 551 -14.85 3.82 4.15
CA ASN A 551 -15.28 5.20 3.87
C ASN A 551 -15.07 5.55 2.39
N ALA A 552 -13.87 5.29 1.85
CA ALA A 552 -13.54 5.55 0.45
C ALA A 552 -14.46 4.82 -0.53
N VAL A 553 -14.75 3.54 -0.27
CA VAL A 553 -15.63 2.73 -1.14
C VAL A 553 -17.08 3.20 -1.07
N LYS A 554 -17.62 3.43 0.14
CA LYS A 554 -19.01 3.91 0.33
C LYS A 554 -19.22 5.27 -0.32
N GLN A 555 -18.25 6.17 -0.17
CA GLN A 555 -18.30 7.48 -0.80
C GLN A 555 -18.32 7.35 -2.32
N ALA A 556 -17.40 6.58 -2.90
CA ALA A 556 -17.33 6.38 -4.34
C ALA A 556 -18.62 5.73 -4.90
N GLU A 557 -19.17 4.73 -4.22
CA GLU A 557 -20.44 4.10 -4.60
C GLU A 557 -21.62 5.10 -4.54
N THR A 558 -21.68 5.90 -3.48
CA THR A 558 -22.72 6.92 -3.32
C THR A 558 -22.65 7.97 -4.42
N LEU A 559 -21.44 8.45 -4.74
CA LEU A 559 -21.22 9.41 -5.84
C LEU A 559 -21.56 8.79 -7.19
N PHE A 560 -21.14 7.55 -7.44
CA PHE A 560 -21.48 6.83 -8.67
C PHE A 560 -23.00 6.72 -8.86
N GLN A 561 -23.76 6.35 -7.81
CA GLN A 561 -25.22 6.25 -7.92
C GLN A 561 -25.90 7.62 -8.17
N GLN A 562 -25.26 8.72 -7.80
CA GLN A 562 -25.74 10.07 -8.15
C GLN A 562 -25.43 10.46 -9.59
N ILE A 563 -24.30 10.02 -10.14
CA ILE A 563 -23.83 10.35 -11.50
C ILE A 563 -24.48 9.41 -12.54
N CYS A 564 -24.53 8.11 -12.24
CA CYS A 564 -25.02 7.05 -13.11
C CYS A 564 -26.11 6.23 -12.38
N PRO A 565 -27.33 6.75 -12.22
CA PRO A 565 -28.38 6.07 -11.46
C PRO A 565 -28.84 4.79 -12.16
N ASN A 566 -29.07 3.73 -11.38
CA ASN A 566 -29.49 2.38 -11.84
C ASN A 566 -28.42 1.59 -12.62
N GLU A 567 -27.18 2.07 -12.68
CA GLU A 567 -26.06 1.31 -13.25
C GLU A 567 -25.39 0.43 -12.19
N ASP A 568 -24.77 -0.68 -12.62
CA ASP A 568 -24.02 -1.55 -11.70
C ASP A 568 -22.68 -0.91 -11.31
N PHE A 569 -22.37 -0.94 -10.02
CA PHE A 569 -21.13 -0.37 -9.50
C PHE A 569 -19.95 -1.33 -9.75
N CYS A 570 -19.07 -0.94 -10.66
CA CYS A 570 -17.86 -1.69 -11.05
C CYS A 570 -18.09 -3.17 -11.38
N PRO A 571 -18.94 -3.50 -12.39
CA PRO A 571 -19.12 -4.88 -12.84
C PRO A 571 -17.81 -5.45 -13.40
N PRO A 572 -17.63 -6.79 -13.35
CA PRO A 572 -16.48 -7.44 -13.96
C PRO A 572 -16.39 -7.05 -15.45
N PRO A 573 -15.18 -6.83 -15.98
CA PRO A 573 -14.98 -6.69 -17.41
C PRO A 573 -15.43 -7.98 -18.11
N PRO A 574 -16.18 -7.92 -19.23
CA PRO A 574 -16.51 -9.12 -19.98
C PRO A 574 -15.21 -9.72 -20.53
N ASN A 575 -14.94 -10.99 -20.20
CA ASN A 575 -13.81 -11.69 -20.78
C ASN A 575 -14.24 -12.25 -22.15
N PRO A 576 -13.66 -11.78 -23.27
CA PRO A 576 -14.06 -12.27 -24.60
C PRO A 576 -13.80 -13.77 -24.77
N GLU A 577 -12.86 -14.35 -24.01
CA GLU A 577 -12.55 -15.78 -24.04
C GLU A 577 -13.63 -16.66 -23.39
N ASP A 578 -14.51 -16.09 -22.56
CA ASP A 578 -15.64 -16.82 -21.96
C ASP A 578 -16.79 -17.03 -22.96
N ILE A 579 -16.75 -16.35 -24.12
CA ILE A 579 -17.74 -16.49 -25.19
C ILE A 579 -17.39 -17.73 -26.02
N VAL A 580 -18.06 -18.86 -25.76
CA VAL A 580 -17.95 -20.05 -26.60
C VAL A 580 -18.60 -19.74 -27.96
N ILE A 581 -17.79 -19.55 -28.98
CA ILE A 581 -18.24 -19.50 -30.37
C ILE A 581 -18.42 -20.95 -30.81
N ASP A 582 -19.66 -21.37 -31.09
CA ASP A 582 -19.95 -22.70 -31.63
C ASP A 582 -19.16 -22.91 -32.92
N GLY A 583 -18.07 -23.67 -32.82
CA GLY A 583 -17.28 -24.14 -33.94
C GLY A 583 -17.93 -25.37 -34.56
N ASP A 584 -19.05 -25.20 -35.25
CA ASP A 584 -19.60 -26.24 -36.14
C ASP A 584 -20.38 -25.63 -37.31
N SER A 585 -19.62 -25.13 -38.29
CA SER A 585 -19.97 -25.24 -39.71
C SER A 585 -18.75 -24.86 -40.52
N LEU A 586 -17.74 -25.75 -40.49
CA LEU A 586 -16.84 -26.09 -41.60
C LEU A 586 -15.59 -26.78 -41.03
N GLN A 587 -15.59 -28.11 -40.96
CA GLN A 587 -14.44 -28.88 -41.46
C GLN A 587 -14.73 -30.37 -41.70
N SER A 588 -14.37 -30.78 -42.93
CA SER A 588 -13.99 -32.12 -43.38
C SER A 588 -15.08 -33.16 -43.66
N GLU A 589 -15.50 -33.24 -44.92
CA GLU A 589 -15.58 -34.55 -45.57
C GLU A 589 -14.14 -34.98 -45.89
N ALA A 590 -13.62 -35.96 -45.16
CA ALA A 590 -12.40 -36.67 -45.52
C ALA A 590 -12.73 -38.15 -45.74
N SER A 591 -12.57 -38.61 -46.97
CA SER A 591 -12.25 -39.99 -47.39
C SER A 591 -12.18 -39.96 -48.93
N GLU A 592 -11.20 -40.49 -49.65
CA GLU A 592 -9.96 -41.24 -49.45
C GLU A 592 -9.23 -41.10 -50.80
N SER A 593 -7.93 -40.81 -50.89
CA SER A 593 -6.85 -41.78 -51.18
C SER A 593 -5.86 -41.05 -52.12
N SER A 594 -4.68 -40.66 -51.62
CA SER A 594 -3.38 -41.34 -51.71
C SER A 594 -2.65 -41.20 -53.06
N PHE A 595 -1.35 -40.90 -52.96
CA PHE A 595 -0.24 -41.02 -53.92
C PHE A 595 0.27 -39.77 -54.65
N ILE A 596 1.52 -39.44 -54.33
CA ILE A 596 2.47 -38.58 -55.04
C ILE A 596 2.90 -39.29 -56.34
N PRO A 597 3.09 -38.57 -57.46
CA PRO A 597 4.44 -38.58 -58.05
C PRO A 597 4.90 -37.23 -58.63
N GLU A 598 6.23 -37.08 -58.60
CA GLU A 598 7.01 -36.06 -59.30
C GLU A 598 6.96 -36.18 -60.85
N VAL A 599 7.35 -35.08 -61.47
CA VAL A 599 7.45 -34.76 -62.90
C VAL A 599 8.40 -35.69 -63.67
N ASN A 600 7.98 -36.25 -64.82
CA ASN A 600 8.67 -36.06 -66.12
C ASN A 600 8.00 -36.77 -67.33
N SER A 601 8.10 -36.07 -68.46
CA SER A 601 8.21 -36.52 -69.86
C SER A 601 6.94 -36.85 -70.70
N GLU A 602 6.90 -36.12 -71.83
CA GLU A 602 6.44 -36.49 -73.18
C GLU A 602 4.95 -36.28 -73.61
N THR A 603 4.78 -35.29 -74.48
CA THR A 603 3.70 -35.11 -75.49
C THR A 603 3.87 -36.08 -76.68
N PRO A 604 3.01 -36.08 -77.72
CA PRO A 604 1.56 -35.81 -77.84
C PRO A 604 0.83 -36.96 -78.60
N LYS A 605 -0.51 -36.94 -78.67
CA LYS A 605 -1.24 -37.44 -79.87
C LYS A 605 -2.66 -36.90 -80.00
N GLU A 606 -2.93 -36.44 -81.20
CA GLU A 606 -4.11 -35.76 -81.71
C GLU A 606 -5.30 -36.68 -82.06
N SER A 607 -6.48 -36.08 -81.96
CA SER A 607 -7.56 -36.05 -82.97
C SER A 607 -8.64 -37.14 -83.03
N ARG A 608 -9.87 -36.60 -83.07
CA ARG A 608 -11.00 -36.82 -84.02
C ARG A 608 -12.30 -37.22 -83.32
N SER A 609 -13.49 -36.76 -83.71
CA SER A 609 -13.95 -35.63 -84.52
C SER A 609 -15.48 -35.77 -84.61
N LEU A 610 -16.20 -34.64 -84.48
CA LEU A 610 -17.38 -34.21 -85.27
C LEU A 610 -18.52 -35.18 -85.59
N GLY A 611 -19.74 -34.72 -85.28
CA GLY A 611 -20.98 -35.21 -85.88
C GLY A 611 -22.21 -34.36 -85.50
N ASN A 612 -22.27 -33.12 -86.01
CA ASN A 612 -23.53 -32.44 -86.38
C ASN A 612 -23.78 -32.77 -87.87
N PRO A 613 -25.00 -32.68 -88.46
CA PRO A 613 -25.94 -31.55 -88.30
C PRO A 613 -27.44 -31.89 -88.44
N GLU A 614 -28.33 -30.92 -88.16
CA GLU A 614 -29.31 -30.41 -89.15
C GLU A 614 -30.11 -29.22 -88.60
N LEU A 615 -30.35 -28.26 -89.50
CA LEU A 615 -31.01 -26.97 -89.30
C LEU A 615 -32.55 -27.09 -89.28
N SER A 616 -33.21 -26.14 -88.61
CA SER A 616 -34.06 -25.08 -89.22
C SER A 616 -35.37 -24.80 -88.47
N SER A 617 -35.47 -23.57 -87.94
CA SER A 617 -36.64 -22.71 -88.12
C SER A 617 -36.28 -21.26 -87.78
N GLN A 618 -36.07 -20.49 -88.85
CA GLN A 618 -36.11 -19.01 -89.02
C GLN A 618 -35.12 -18.12 -88.25
#